data_AF-A0A3B9PIK9-F1
#
_entry.id   AF-A0A3B9PIK9-F1
#
_cell.length_a   1.000
_cell.length_b   1.000
_cell.length_c   1.000
_cell.angle_alpha   90.00
_cell.angle_beta   90.00
_cell.angle_gamma   90.00
#
_symmetry.space_group_name_H-M   'P 1'
#
loop_
_entity.id
_entity.type
_entity.pdbx_description
1 polymer ?
#
loop_
_entity_poly.entity_id
_entity_poly.type
_entity_poly.pdbx_seq_one_letter_code
_entity_poly.pdbx_strand_id
1 'polypeptide(L)' 'MSGDALCVGVCMIDWDSGVCLGCGRTADEINGVPVAAPPEALQPATDQPVALPPNVAAQVGEGSD' A
#
# COMPACT_ATOMS: atom_id res chain seq x y z
N MET A 1 4.09 0.41 -22.66
CA MET A 1 3.05 -0.14 -21.78
C MET A 1 3.79 -0.54 -20.52
N SER A 2 3.70 0.30 -19.48
CA SER A 2 4.73 0.41 -18.43
C SER A 2 4.15 0.23 -17.01
N GLY A 3 2.91 -0.24 -16.90
CA GLY A 3 2.20 -0.46 -15.63
C GLY A 3 2.29 -1.90 -15.10
N ASP A 4 2.70 -2.85 -15.96
CA ASP A 4 2.77 -4.27 -15.61
C ASP A 4 3.89 -4.61 -14.61
N ALA A 5 4.83 -3.69 -14.37
CA ALA A 5 6.01 -3.93 -13.54
C ALA A 5 5.74 -3.95 -12.02
N LEU A 6 4.60 -3.45 -11.56
CA LEU A 6 4.18 -3.51 -10.14
C LEU A 6 3.23 -4.69 -9.86
N CYS A 7 2.71 -5.34 -10.92
CA CYS A 7 1.91 -6.55 -10.82
C CYS A 7 2.80 -7.79 -11.00
N VAL A 8 3.39 -8.29 -9.92
CA VAL A 8 4.23 -9.51 -9.89
C VAL A 8 3.48 -10.83 -10.18
N GLY A 9 2.35 -10.78 -10.89
CA GLY A 9 1.56 -11.98 -11.28
C GLY A 9 0.83 -12.69 -10.13
N VAL A 10 1.04 -12.26 -8.88
CA VAL A 10 0.30 -12.72 -7.69
C VAL A 10 -1.08 -12.05 -7.58
N CYS A 11 -1.22 -10.91 -8.25
CA CYS A 11 -2.31 -9.97 -8.14
C CYS A 11 -2.99 -9.82 -9.51
N MET A 12 -4.16 -10.45 -9.73
CA MET A 12 -4.97 -10.26 -10.94
C MET A 12 -5.92 -9.07 -10.78
N ILE A 13 -6.01 -8.21 -11.80
CA ILE A 13 -7.02 -7.14 -11.88
C ILE A 13 -8.32 -7.76 -12.36
N ASP A 14 -9.38 -7.58 -11.58
CA ASP A 14 -10.74 -7.74 -12.09
C ASP A 14 -11.08 -6.49 -12.91
N TRP A 15 -11.20 -6.66 -14.22
CA TRP A 15 -11.46 -5.57 -15.16
C TRP A 15 -12.90 -5.07 -15.10
N ASP A 16 -13.83 -5.85 -14.52
CA ASP A 16 -15.21 -5.41 -14.33
C ASP A 16 -15.34 -4.43 -13.15
N SER A 17 -14.60 -4.67 -12.07
CA SER A 17 -14.59 -3.79 -10.88
C SER A 17 -13.44 -2.80 -10.82
N GLY A 18 -12.41 -2.97 -11.66
CA GLY A 18 -11.23 -2.11 -11.69
C GLY A 18 -10.29 -2.27 -10.48
N VAL A 19 -10.46 -3.33 -9.69
CA VAL A 19 -9.67 -3.60 -8.48
C VAL A 19 -8.87 -4.90 -8.58
N CYS A 20 -7.76 -4.94 -7.86
CA CYS A 20 -6.93 -6.12 -7.74
C CYS A 20 -7.49 -7.11 -6.71
N LEU A 21 -7.67 -8.37 -7.11
CA LEU A 21 -8.17 -9.44 -6.25
C LEU A 21 -7.18 -9.85 -5.14
N GLY A 22 -5.88 -9.56 -5.31
CA GLY A 22 -4.85 -9.93 -4.33
C GLY A 22 -4.66 -8.88 -3.23
N CYS A 23 -4.59 -7.60 -3.60
CA CYS A 23 -4.27 -6.51 -2.67
C CYS A 23 -5.41 -5.51 -2.44
N GLY A 24 -6.53 -5.61 -3.16
CA GLY A 24 -7.69 -4.73 -3.02
C GLY A 24 -7.51 -3.31 -3.55
N ARG A 25 -6.36 -3.01 -4.17
CA ARG A 25 -6.06 -1.69 -4.75
C ARG A 25 -6.64 -1.56 -6.15
N THR A 26 -7.00 -0.35 -6.53
CA THR A 26 -7.45 0.00 -7.89
C THR A 26 -6.30 -0.06 -8.90
N ALA A 27 -6.65 -0.22 -10.18
CA ALA A 27 -5.67 -0.16 -11.26
C ALA A 27 -4.92 1.18 -11.28
N ASP A 28 -5.58 2.30 -10.98
CA ASP A 28 -4.96 3.63 -10.95
C ASP A 28 -3.90 3.76 -9.85
N GLU A 29 -4.19 3.23 -8.65
CA GLU A 29 -3.24 3.19 -7.53
C GLU A 29 -2.01 2.32 -7.85
N ILE A 30 -2.20 1.23 -8.61
CA ILE A 30 -1.11 0.33 -9.01
C ILE A 30 -0.27 0.95 -10.13
N ASN A 31 -0.90 1.64 -11.08
CA ASN A 31 -0.20 2.31 -12.19
C ASN A 31 0.50 3.62 -11.75
N GLY A 32 0.39 4.00 -10.48
CA GLY A 32 0.99 5.22 -9.96
C GLY A 32 0.32 6.47 -10.51
N VAL A 33 -0.94 6.38 -10.93
CA VAL A 33 -1.73 7.57 -11.30
C VAL A 33 -1.94 8.37 -10.02
N PRO A 34 -1.61 9.67 -9.99
CA PRO A 34 -1.81 10.49 -8.80
C PRO A 34 -3.30 10.51 -8.44
N VAL A 35 -3.66 9.83 -7.35
CA VAL A 35 -4.99 9.91 -6.76
C VAL A 35 -5.01 11.13 -5.84
N ALA A 36 -6.13 11.83 -5.78
CA ALA A 36 -6.30 12.93 -4.84
C ALA A 36 -5.98 12.47 -3.42
N ALA A 37 -5.28 13.31 -2.66
CA ALA A 37 -4.97 13.00 -1.27
C ALA A 37 -6.26 12.69 -0.50
N PRO A 38 -6.25 11.72 0.42
CA PRO A 38 -7.40 11.45 1.28
C PRO A 38 -7.82 12.74 2.01
N PRO A 39 -9.14 12.97 2.21
CA PRO A 39 -9.63 14.12 2.95
C PRO A 39 -8.98 14.15 4.34
N GLU A 40 -8.69 15.35 4.86
CA GLU A 40 -7.95 15.55 6.11
C GLU A 40 -8.58 14.82 7.30
N ALA A 41 -9.90 14.61 7.27
CA ALA A 41 -10.62 13.84 8.28
C ALA A 41 -10.24 12.35 8.35
N LEU A 42 -9.65 11.79 7.29
CA LEU A 42 -9.17 10.40 7.22
C LEU A 42 -7.64 10.30 7.35
N GLN A 43 -6.96 11.44 7.46
CA GLN A 43 -5.51 11.43 7.66
C GLN A 43 -5.22 10.97 9.09
N PRO A 44 -4.30 10.00 9.29
CA PRO A 44 -3.81 9.70 10.63
C PRO A 44 -3.25 10.99 11.24
N ALA A 45 -3.60 11.27 12.49
CA ALA A 45 -3.07 12.42 13.20
C ALA A 45 -1.53 12.36 13.16
N THR A 46 -0.95 13.42 12.61
CA THR A 46 0.49 13.58 12.35
C THR A 46 1.36 13.22 13.56
N ASP A 47 2.41 12.43 13.30
CA ASP A 47 3.66 12.30 14.08
C ASP A 47 3.61 11.76 15.52
N GLN A 48 2.60 11.00 15.92
CA GLN A 48 2.75 10.12 17.08
C GLN A 48 3.33 8.78 16.61
N PRO A 49 4.57 8.40 17.00
CA PRO A 49 5.06 7.06 16.76
C PRO A 49 4.10 6.11 17.47
N VAL A 50 3.29 5.37 16.70
CA VAL A 50 2.53 4.26 17.24
C VAL A 50 3.57 3.25 17.70
N ALA A 51 3.71 3.11 19.01
CA ALA A 51 4.64 2.15 19.59
C ALA A 51 4.30 0.77 19.04
N LEU A 52 5.26 0.17 18.34
CA LEU A 52 5.13 -1.19 17.87
C LEU A 52 4.95 -2.10 19.09
N PRO A 53 4.08 -3.13 19.02
CA PRO A 53 3.97 -4.08 20.10
C PRO A 53 5.30 -4.83 20.29
N PRO A 54 5.62 -5.31 21.51
CA PRO A 54 6.96 -5.81 21.86
C PRO A 54 7.48 -6.91 20.94
N ASN A 55 6.59 -7.78 20.46
CA ASN A 55 6.89 -8.87 19.55
C ASN A 55 7.29 -8.41 18.14
N VAL A 56 6.91 -7.20 17.73
CA VAL A 56 7.26 -6.61 16.42
C VAL A 56 8.49 -5.73 16.55
N ALA A 57 8.59 -4.92 17.62
CA ALA A 57 9.75 -4.07 17.88
C ALA A 57 11.07 -4.85 17.95
N ALA A 58 11.05 -6.05 18.55
CA ALA A 58 12.23 -6.90 18.68
C ALA A 58 12.80 -7.38 17.34
N GLN A 59 11.97 -7.53 16.30
CA GLN A 59 12.38 -8.08 15.01
C GLN A 59 12.86 -7.01 14.01
N VAL A 60 12.42 -5.76 14.17
CA VAL A 60 12.76 -4.65 13.27
C VAL A 60 14.14 -4.07 13.58
N GLY A 61 14.65 -4.26 14.79
CA GLY A 61 15.94 -3.70 15.24
C GLY A 61 17.21 -4.35 14.65
N GLU A 62 17.08 -5.45 13.91
CA GLU A 62 18.23 -6.20 13.39
C GLU A 62 18.58 -5.90 11.92
N GLY A 63 17.78 -5.07 11.24
CA GLY A 63 18.00 -4.71 9.83
C GLY A 63 18.77 -3.40 9.67
N SER A 64 20.10 -3.44 9.68
CA SER A 64 20.96 -2.37 9.19
C SER A 64 22.19 -2.95 8.49
N ASP A 65 22.11 -3.11 7.17
CA ASP A 65 23.20 -2.88 6.20
C ASP A 65 22.60 -2.64 4.80
#